data_AF-A0A7V5T710-F1
#
_entry.id   AF-A0A7V5T710-F1
#
_cell.length_a   1.000
_cell.length_b   1.000
_cell.length_c   1.000
_cell.angle_alpha   90.00
_cell.angle_beta   90.00
_cell.angle_gamma   90.00
#
_symmetry.space_group_name_H-M   'P 1'
#
loop_
_entity.id
_entity.type
_entity.pdbx_description
1 polymer ?
#
loop_
_entity_poly.entity_id
_entity_poly.type
_entity_poly.pdbx_seq_one_letter_code
_entity_poly.pdbx_strand_id
1 'polypeptide(L)'
;MGRYRAEILEELKRFGLLPTDRTPPELVREQLNDLYCYELRRLRDRRRAGEFPKGEYAERVRRLREKYALLGHPLWTWIERE
;
A
#
# COMPACT_ATOMS: atom_id res chain seq x y z
N MET A 1 9.70 18.50 -13.03
CA MET A 1 9.15 18.10 -11.72
C MET A 1 7.87 17.33 -12.03
N GLY A 2 7.81 16.02 -11.77
CA GLY A 2 6.62 15.23 -12.11
C GLY A 2 5.54 15.45 -11.07
N ARG A 3 4.30 15.72 -11.49
CA ARG A 3 3.14 15.83 -10.59
C ARG A 3 2.59 14.43 -10.31
N TYR A 4 2.11 14.16 -9.10
CA TYR A 4 1.41 12.90 -8.83
C TYR A 4 0.09 12.84 -9.59
N ARG A 5 -0.22 11.69 -10.19
CA ARG A 5 -1.52 11.48 -10.83
C ARG A 5 -2.64 11.56 -9.79
N ALA A 6 -3.77 12.15 -10.19
CA ALA A 6 -4.92 12.32 -9.29
C ALA A 6 -5.42 10.97 -8.72
N GLU A 7 -5.51 9.93 -9.55
CA GLU A 7 -5.91 8.57 -9.14
C GLU A 7 -5.01 8.00 -8.02
N ILE A 8 -3.72 8.29 -8.08
CA ILE A 8 -2.72 7.81 -7.13
C ILE A 8 -2.84 8.58 -5.83
N LEU A 9 -3.05 9.90 -5.89
CA LEU A 9 -3.29 10.73 -4.71
C LEU A 9 -4.57 10.31 -3.98
N GLU A 10 -5.63 9.98 -4.71
CA GLU A 10 -6.88 9.49 -4.11
C GLU A 10 -6.69 8.15 -3.40
N GLU A 11 -5.97 7.22 -4.01
CA GLU A 11 -5.64 5.93 -3.39
C GLU A 11 -4.75 6.12 -2.16
N LEU A 12 -3.68 6.91 -2.27
CA LEU A 12 -2.77 7.23 -1.15
C LEU A 12 -3.52 7.86 0.02
N LYS A 13 -4.50 8.74 -0.26
CA LYS A 13 -5.35 9.35 0.76
C LYS A 13 -6.17 8.32 1.53
N ARG A 14 -6.59 7.22 0.89
CA ARG A 14 -7.27 6.09 1.58
C ARG A 14 -6.35 5.35 2.54
N PHE A 15 -5.03 5.41 2.33
CA PHE A 15 -4.02 4.92 3.26
C PHE A 15 -3.58 5.97 4.30
N GLY A 16 -4.14 7.18 4.24
CA GLY A 16 -3.75 8.29 5.11
C GLY A 16 -2.47 9.02 4.66
N LEU A 17 -2.02 8.78 3.43
CA LEU A 17 -0.85 9.44 2.85
C LEU A 17 -1.29 10.56 1.92
N LEU A 18 -0.67 11.73 2.06
CA LEU A 18 -0.94 12.88 1.19
C LEU A 18 0.40 13.50 0.78
N PRO A 19 1.11 12.92 -0.21
CA PRO A 19 2.35 13.49 -0.69
C PRO A 19 2.09 14.78 -1.47
N THR A 20 3.07 15.68 -1.44
CA THR A 20 3.07 16.92 -2.23
C THR A 20 3.93 16.73 -3.49
N ASP A 21 3.86 17.64 -4.45
CA ASP A 21 4.72 17.61 -5.67
C ASP A 21 6.23 17.67 -5.36
N ARG A 22 6.60 18.02 -4.12
CA ARG A 22 7.99 18.04 -3.62
C ARG A 22 8.39 16.75 -2.91
N THR A 23 7.42 15.89 -2.57
CA THR A 23 7.69 14.61 -1.91
C THR A 23 8.17 13.62 -2.97
N PRO A 24 9.32 12.96 -2.78
CA PRO A 24 9.78 11.96 -3.74
C PRO A 24 8.88 10.71 -3.67
N PRO A 25 8.47 10.14 -4.82
CA PRO A 25 7.61 8.97 -4.87
C PRO A 25 8.24 7.72 -4.23
N GLU A 26 9.58 7.67 -4.19
CA GLU A 26 10.33 6.62 -3.47
C GLU A 26 10.00 6.58 -1.98
N LEU A 27 9.96 7.74 -1.32
CA LEU A 27 9.65 7.85 0.10
C LEU A 27 8.20 7.43 0.39
N VAL A 28 7.27 7.84 -0.47
CA VAL A 28 5.86 7.45 -0.35
C VAL A 28 5.70 5.94 -0.50
N ARG A 29 6.41 5.33 -1.45
CA ARG A 29 6.39 3.89 -1.66
C ARG A 29 7.00 3.14 -0.49
N GLU A 30 8.09 3.63 0.08
CA GLU A 30 8.70 3.06 1.29
C GLU A 30 7.71 3.10 2.46
N GLN A 31 7.09 4.26 2.72
CA GLN A 31 6.09 4.40 3.76
C GLN A 31 4.88 3.47 3.55
N LEU A 32 4.43 3.32 2.30
CA LEU A 32 3.35 2.40 1.94
C LEU A 32 3.78 0.93 2.12
N ASN A 33 5.04 0.60 1.84
CA ASN A 33 5.60 -0.73 2.07
C ASN A 33 5.66 -1.07 3.56
N ASP A 34 6.06 -0.12 4.41
CA ASP A 34 6.05 -0.29 5.86
C ASP A 34 4.63 -0.53 6.39
N LEU A 35 3.65 0.22 5.92
CA LEU A 35 2.24 0.00 6.24
C LEU A 35 1.77 -1.41 5.82
N TYR A 36 2.13 -1.85 4.62
CA TYR A 36 1.83 -3.19 4.15
C TYR A 36 2.49 -4.28 5.01
N CYS A 37 3.77 -4.11 5.35
CA CYS A 37 4.51 -5.02 6.24
C CYS A 37 3.89 -5.08 7.64
N TYR A 38 3.45 -3.93 8.16
CA TYR A 38 2.74 -3.85 9.44
C TYR A 38 1.41 -4.62 9.39
N GLU A 39 0.60 -4.42 8.36
CA GLU A 39 -0.67 -5.15 8.20
C GLU A 39 -0.47 -6.66 8.03
N LEU A 40 0.58 -7.09 7.33
CA LEU A 40 0.95 -8.51 7.24
C LEU A 40 1.34 -9.10 8.60
N ARG A 41 2.16 -8.38 9.38
CA ARG A 41 2.53 -8.79 10.74
C ARG A 41 1.29 -8.88 11.61
N ARG A 42 0.42 -7.87 11.57
CA ARG A 42 -0.85 -7.86 12.28
C ARG A 42 -1.70 -9.07 11.89
N LEU A 43 -1.87 -9.35 10.59
CA LEU A 43 -2.62 -10.51 10.12
C LEU A 43 -2.04 -11.84 10.65
N ARG A 44 -0.71 -11.96 10.66
CA ARG A 44 -0.02 -13.13 11.22
C ARG A 44 -0.24 -13.27 12.72
N ASP A 45 -0.17 -12.18 13.48
CA ASP A 45 -0.45 -12.18 14.92
C ASP A 45 -1.90 -12.54 15.22
N ARG A 46 -2.87 -11.99 14.47
CA ARG A 46 -4.29 -12.36 14.58
C ARG A 46 -4.53 -13.84 14.29
N ARG A 47 -3.84 -14.39 13.28
CA ARG A 47 -3.85 -15.83 13.00
C ARG A 47 -3.27 -16.63 14.18
N ARG A 48 -2.15 -16.17 14.75
CA ARG A 48 -1.49 -16.83 15.89
C ARG A 48 -2.36 -16.79 17.15
N ALA A 49 -3.14 -15.72 17.33
CA ALA A 49 -4.14 -15.58 18.38
C ALA A 49 -5.39 -16.46 18.15
N GLY A 50 -5.51 -17.11 16.99
CA GLY A 50 -6.63 -18.00 16.67
C GLY A 50 -7.91 -17.26 16.26
N GLU A 51 -7.84 -15.98 15.89
CA GLU A 51 -9.02 -15.21 15.49
C GLU A 51 -9.71 -15.74 14.21
N PHE A 52 -9.00 -16.51 13.39
CA PHE A 52 -9.56 -17.12 12.18
C PHE A 52 -8.80 -18.40 11.78
N PRO A 53 -9.46 -19.33 11.07
CA PRO A 53 -8.86 -20.59 10.63
C PRO A 53 -7.76 -20.39 9.57
N LYS A 54 -6.81 -21.33 9.51
CA LYS A 54 -5.66 -21.29 8.57
C LYS A 54 -6.08 -21.16 7.10
N GLY A 55 -7.23 -21.71 6.72
CA GLY A 55 -7.76 -21.62 5.35
C GLY A 55 -8.08 -20.18 4.92
N GLU A 56 -8.51 -19.33 5.84
CA GLU A 56 -8.81 -17.92 5.56
C GLU A 56 -7.57 -17.03 5.47
N TYR A 57 -6.42 -17.48 5.97
CA TYR A 57 -5.19 -16.68 5.96
C TYR A 57 -4.78 -16.31 4.54
N ALA A 58 -4.79 -17.29 3.62
CA ALA A 58 -4.40 -17.06 2.23
C ALA A 58 -5.33 -16.04 1.55
N GLU A 59 -6.64 -16.16 1.75
CA GLU A 59 -7.61 -15.22 1.19
C GLU A 59 -7.45 -13.81 1.77
N ARG A 60 -7.23 -13.68 3.08
CA ARG A 60 -7.02 -12.39 3.74
C ARG A 60 -5.73 -11.71 3.27
N VAL A 61 -4.64 -12.47 3.09
CA VAL A 61 -3.40 -11.97 2.47
C VAL A 61 -3.66 -11.54 1.02
N ARG A 62 -4.43 -12.31 0.24
CA ARG A 62 -4.80 -11.96 -1.14
C ARG A 62 -5.55 -10.63 -1.19
N ARG A 63 -6.59 -10.46 -0.37
CA ARG A 63 -7.35 -9.20 -0.25
C ARG A 63 -6.46 -8.04 0.18
N LEU A 64 -5.51 -8.28 1.09
CA LEU A 64 -4.54 -7.26 1.48
C LEU A 64 -3.65 -6.87 0.30
N ARG A 65 -3.14 -7.84 -0.46
CA ARG A 65 -2.32 -7.57 -1.65
C ARG A 65 -3.10 -6.83 -2.73
N GLU A 66 -4.39 -7.13 -2.89
CA GLU A 66 -5.28 -6.40 -3.81
C GLU A 66 -5.47 -4.95 -3.34
N LYS A 67 -5.67 -4.71 -2.04
CA LYS A 67 -5.73 -3.36 -1.48
C LYS A 67 -4.44 -2.59 -1.76
N TYR A 68 -3.28 -3.21 -1.58
CA TYR A 68 -1.96 -2.61 -1.82
C TYR A 68 -1.42 -2.88 -3.23
N ALA A 69 -2.29 -3.13 -4.23
CA ALA A 69 -1.85 -3.39 -5.61
C ALA A 69 -0.97 -2.27 -6.16
N LEU A 70 -1.19 -1.03 -5.70
CA LEU A 70 -0.38 0.16 -5.98
C LEU A 70 1.12 -0.07 -5.76
N LEU A 71 1.54 -0.83 -4.73
CA LEU A 71 2.95 -1.15 -4.47
C LEU A 71 3.62 -1.96 -5.59
N GLY A 72 2.83 -2.68 -6.39
CA GLY A 72 3.31 -3.42 -7.56
C GLY A 72 3.50 -2.54 -8.79
N HIS A 73 2.93 -1.33 -8.80
CA HIS A 73 3.09 -0.39 -9.90
C HIS A 73 4.43 0.35 -9.79
N PRO A 74 5.18 0.47 -10.88
CA PRO A 74 6.46 1.16 -10.83
C PRO A 74 6.27 2.68 -10.65
N LEU A 75 7.22 3.33 -9.96
CA LEU A 75 7.08 4.73 -9.52
C LEU A 75 6.83 5.74 -10.65
N TRP A 76 7.35 5.48 -11.85
CA TRP A 76 7.10 6.34 -13.01
C TRP A 76 5.64 6.34 -13.48
N THR A 77 4.84 5.35 -13.06
CA THR A 77 3.39 5.33 -13.32
C THR A 77 2.61 6.13 -12.28
N TRP A 78 3.24 6.52 -11.17
CA TRP A 78 2.58 7.29 -10.10
C TRP A 78 2.60 8.78 -10.40
N ILE A 79 3.58 9.20 -11.19
CA ILE A 79 3.78 10.57 -11.62
C ILE A 79 3.33 10.73 -13.07
N GLU A 80 2.76 11.88 -13.38
CA GLU A 80 2.53 12.35 -14.73
C GLU A 80 3.80 13.08 -15.19
N ARG A 81 4.40 12.61 -16.29
CA ARG A 81 5.42 13.37 -17.00
C ARG A 81 4.68 14.19 -18.05
N GLU A 82 4.65 15.50 -17.85
CA GLU A 82 4.36 16.45 -18.94
C GLU A 82 5.44 16.35 -20.02
#